data_AF-A0A7W1IZK7-F1
#
_entry.id   AF-A0A7W1IZK7-F1
#
_cell.length_a   1.000
_cell.length_b   1.000
_cell.length_c   1.000
_cell.angle_alpha   90.00
_cell.angle_beta   90.00
_cell.angle_gamma   90.00
#
_symmetry.space_group_name_H-M   'P 1'
#
loop_
_entity.id
_entity.type
_entity.pdbx_description
1 polymer ?
#
loop_
_entity_poly.entity_id
_entity_poly.type
_entity_poly.pdbx_seq_one_letter_code
_entity_poly.pdbx_strand_id
1 'polypeptide(L)'
;MSMRLDVDFARPLGKQDKLRLLLAVATLAKSRRVRFVRGDHAAVVMGEGLSERRVREVLAEHGFAPESVRTSLDPDEDARADDPPEDPGQKERVRAIGR
;
A
#
# COMPACT_ATOMS: atom_id res chain seq x y z
N MET A 1 12.04 -6.05 -3.67
CA MET A 1 11.19 -7.26 -3.53
C MET A 1 9.79 -6.91 -4.00
N SER A 2 9.14 -7.75 -4.80
CA SER A 2 7.73 -7.55 -5.16
C SER A 2 6.84 -8.13 -4.07
N MET A 3 5.96 -7.31 -3.49
CA MET A 3 4.97 -7.77 -2.52
C MET A 3 3.59 -7.94 -3.16
N ARG A 4 2.76 -8.70 -2.47
CA ARG A 4 1.36 -8.93 -2.79
C ARG A 4 0.51 -8.62 -1.56
N LEU A 5 -0.54 -7.83 -1.73
CA LEU A 5 -1.62 -7.72 -0.76
C LEU A 5 -2.88 -8.36 -1.33
N ASP A 6 -3.55 -9.16 -0.51
CA ASP A 6 -4.87 -9.69 -0.76
C ASP A 6 -5.89 -8.89 0.07
N VAL A 7 -6.85 -8.28 -0.60
CA VAL A 7 -7.92 -7.46 -0.01
C VAL A 7 -9.25 -8.15 -0.28
N ASP A 8 -9.96 -8.55 0.78
CA ASP A 8 -11.27 -9.20 0.69
C ASP A 8 -12.40 -8.22 1.08
N PHE A 9 -13.53 -8.29 0.37
CA PHE A 9 -14.70 -7.45 0.58
C PHE A 9 -15.94 -8.32 0.83
N ALA A 10 -16.79 -7.88 1.77
CA ALA A 10 -18.03 -8.57 2.13
C ALA A 10 -19.04 -8.68 0.96
N ARG A 11 -18.96 -7.74 0.01
CA ARG A 11 -19.82 -7.64 -1.16
C ARG A 11 -18.97 -7.41 -2.41
N PRO A 12 -19.41 -7.88 -3.59
CA PRO A 12 -18.66 -7.67 -4.81
C PRO A 12 -18.60 -6.17 -5.16
N LEU A 13 -17.44 -5.71 -5.63
CA LEU A 13 -17.26 -4.32 -6.00
C LEU A 13 -17.98 -4.01 -7.32
N GLY A 14 -18.83 -2.97 -7.29
CA GLY A 14 -19.44 -2.44 -8.51
C GLY A 14 -18.42 -1.78 -9.43
N LYS A 15 -18.80 -1.49 -10.68
CA LYS A 15 -17.91 -0.84 -11.66
C LYS A 15 -17.32 0.48 -11.15
N GLN A 16 -18.12 1.30 -10.47
CA GLN A 16 -17.67 2.57 -9.89
C GLN A 16 -16.72 2.35 -8.71
N ASP A 17 -17.01 1.37 -7.85
CA ASP A 17 -16.16 1.04 -6.70
C ASP A 17 -14.79 0.52 -7.14
N LYS A 18 -14.75 -0.30 -8.20
CA LYS A 18 -13.49 -0.75 -8.79
C LYS A 18 -12.65 0.41 -9.31
N LEU A 19 -13.25 1.37 -10.00
CA LEU A 19 -12.54 2.57 -10.46
C LEU A 19 -12.02 3.38 -9.26
N ARG A 20 -12.84 3.60 -8.23
CA ARG A 20 -12.45 4.30 -7.01
C ARG A 20 -11.32 3.58 -6.27
N LEU A 21 -11.34 2.25 -6.22
CA LEU A 21 -10.29 1.45 -5.61
C LEU A 21 -8.97 1.60 -6.38
N LEU A 22 -9.01 1.57 -7.71
CA LEU A 22 -7.83 1.80 -8.54
C LEU A 22 -7.23 3.19 -8.28
N LEU A 23 -8.07 4.23 -8.18
CA LEU A 23 -7.62 5.58 -7.88
C LEU A 23 -7.03 5.71 -6.48
N ALA A 24 -7.66 5.07 -5.48
CA ALA A 24 -7.16 5.02 -4.11
C ALA A 24 -5.78 4.37 -4.05
N VAL A 25 -5.63 3.18 -4.65
CA VAL A 25 -4.36 2.45 -4.65
C VAL A 25 -3.28 3.19 -5.47
N ALA A 26 -3.65 3.93 -6.52
CA ALA A 26 -2.71 4.73 -7.30
C ALA A 26 -2.04 5.87 -6.50
N THR A 27 -2.59 6.26 -5.35
CA THR A 27 -1.93 7.21 -4.43
C THR A 27 -0.70 6.60 -3.73
N LEU A 28 -0.61 5.28 -3.69
CA LEU A 28 0.53 4.57 -3.16
C LEU A 28 1.65 4.58 -4.20
N ALA A 29 2.71 5.35 -3.94
CA ALA A 29 3.80 5.67 -4.88
C ALA A 29 4.47 4.45 -5.54
N LYS A 30 4.42 3.28 -4.89
CA LYS A 30 5.05 2.04 -5.37
C LYS A 30 4.03 0.95 -5.74
N SER A 31 2.76 1.29 -5.88
CA SER A 31 1.76 0.37 -6.45
C SER A 31 2.02 0.18 -7.94
N ARG A 32 1.95 -1.07 -8.40
CA ARG A 32 2.23 -1.42 -9.82
C ARG A 32 1.02 -1.98 -10.53
N ARG A 33 0.22 -2.80 -9.84
CA ARG A 33 -0.92 -3.49 -10.45
C ARG A 33 -1.98 -3.82 -9.42
N VAL A 34 -3.24 -3.68 -9.82
CA VAL A 34 -4.38 -4.20 -9.08
C VAL A 34 -5.14 -5.19 -9.96
N ARG A 35 -5.55 -6.33 -9.41
CA ARG A 35 -6.38 -7.32 -10.09
C ARG A 35 -7.58 -7.66 -9.25
N PHE A 36 -8.77 -7.53 -9.81
CA PHE A 36 -10.00 -8.01 -9.20
C PHE A 36 -10.17 -9.50 -9.47
N VAL A 37 -10.49 -10.26 -8.44
CA VAL A 37 -10.61 -11.72 -8.46
C VAL A 37 -11.86 -12.16 -7.69
N ARG A 38 -12.21 -13.46 -7.77
CA ARG A 38 -13.37 -14.04 -7.05
C ARG A 38 -14.69 -13.30 -7.32
N GLY A 39 -14.95 -12.93 -8.59
CA GLY A 39 -16.16 -12.19 -8.95
C GLY A 39 -16.23 -10.81 -8.31
N ASP A 40 -15.10 -10.10 -8.24
CA ASP A 40 -14.95 -8.76 -7.64
C ASP A 40 -15.15 -8.70 -6.11
N HIS A 41 -15.21 -9.85 -5.42
CA HIS A 41 -15.16 -9.92 -3.95
C HIS A 41 -13.76 -9.71 -3.38
N ALA A 42 -12.73 -9.77 -4.20
CA ALA A 42 -11.36 -9.57 -3.74
C ALA A 42 -10.54 -8.79 -4.76
N ALA A 43 -9.55 -8.07 -4.26
CA ALA A 43 -8.55 -7.37 -5.06
C ALA A 43 -7.14 -7.78 -4.61
N VAL A 44 -6.28 -8.05 -5.59
CA VAL A 44 -4.86 -8.31 -5.40
C VAL A 44 -4.08 -7.07 -5.79
N VAL A 45 -3.38 -6.47 -4.84
CA VAL A 45 -2.49 -5.33 -5.08
C VAL A 45 -1.06 -5.82 -5.12
N MET A 46 -0.31 -5.48 -6.17
CA MET A 46 1.12 -5.74 -6.27
C MET A 46 1.90 -4.43 -6.30
N GLY A 47 3.00 -4.39 -5.57
CA GLY A 47 3.83 -3.20 -5.42
C GLY A 47 5.15 -3.51 -4.73
N GLU A 48 5.79 -2.47 -4.21
CA GLU A 48 7.02 -2.56 -3.41
C GLU A 48 6.89 -1.62 -2.20
N GLY A 49 7.34 -2.02 -1.01
CA GLY A 49 7.31 -1.15 0.18
C GLY A 49 5.92 -0.56 0.47
N LEU A 50 4.88 -1.38 0.45
CA LEU A 50 3.56 -1.05 0.96
C LEU A 50 3.38 -1.88 2.23
N SER A 51 3.07 -1.28 3.37
CA SER A 51 2.65 -2.08 4.53
C SER A 51 1.17 -2.43 4.43
N GLU A 52 0.76 -3.49 5.13
CA GLU A 52 -0.65 -3.79 5.35
C GLU A 52 -1.38 -2.58 5.97
N ARG A 53 -0.74 -1.97 6.98
CA ARG A 53 -1.27 -0.81 7.71
C ARG A 53 -1.56 0.36 6.77
N ARG A 54 -0.59 0.75 5.94
CA ARG A 54 -0.72 1.89 5.03
C ARG A 54 -1.80 1.66 3.99
N VAL A 55 -1.93 0.43 3.50
CA VAL A 55 -2.99 0.07 2.56
C VAL A 55 -4.36 0.18 3.22
N ARG A 56 -4.50 -0.31 4.46
CA ARG A 56 -5.75 -0.15 5.23
C ARG A 56 -6.11 1.32 5.44
N GLU A 57 -5.14 2.16 5.80
CA GLU A 57 -5.34 3.60 5.99
C GLU A 57 -5.86 4.27 4.72
N VAL A 58 -5.17 4.07 3.58
CA VAL A 58 -5.58 4.65 2.30
C VAL A 58 -6.98 4.15 1.89
N LEU A 59 -7.27 2.87 2.07
CA LEU A 59 -8.60 2.34 1.79
C LEU A 59 -9.68 3.01 2.66
N ALA A 60 -9.42 3.19 3.95
CA ALA A 60 -10.32 3.86 4.87
C ALA A 60 -10.53 5.35 4.51
N GLU A 61 -9.47 6.07 4.16
CA GLU A 61 -9.53 7.48 3.69
C GLU A 61 -10.46 7.63 2.46
N HIS A 62 -10.51 6.61 1.61
CA HIS A 62 -11.37 6.59 0.42
C HIS A 62 -12.76 5.96 0.66
N GLY A 63 -13.09 5.61 1.90
CA GLY A 63 -14.38 5.10 2.33
C GLY A 63 -14.58 3.59 2.09
N PHE A 64 -13.51 2.83 1.90
CA PHE A 64 -13.56 1.38 1.81
C PHE A 64 -13.39 0.74 3.19
N ALA A 65 -14.20 -0.29 3.46
CA ALA A 65 -14.11 -1.13 4.65
C ALA A 65 -13.94 -2.59 4.24
N PRO A 66 -12.72 -3.02 3.83
CA PRO A 66 -12.45 -4.41 3.51
C PRO A 66 -12.58 -5.29 4.76
N GLU A 67 -13.03 -6.53 4.58
CA GLU A 67 -13.11 -7.51 5.68
C GLU A 67 -11.73 -7.95 6.14
N SER A 68 -10.81 -8.12 5.18
CA SER A 68 -9.42 -8.41 5.49
C SER A 68 -8.48 -7.79 4.47
N VAL A 69 -7.31 -7.39 4.94
CA VAL A 69 -6.14 -7.05 4.13
C VAL A 69 -5.04 -7.95 4.64
N ARG A 70 -4.36 -8.68 3.76
CA ARG A 70 -3.28 -9.59 4.12
C ARG A 70 -2.10 -9.32 3.22
N THR A 71 -0.93 -9.16 3.82
CA THR A 71 0.33 -8.99 3.10
C THR A 71 1.02 -10.34 2.91
N SER A 72 1.80 -10.46 1.84
CA SER A 72 2.72 -11.59 1.64
C SER A 72 4.07 -11.40 2.34
N LEU A 73 4.29 -10.24 2.98
CA LEU A 73 5.50 -9.94 3.74
C LEU A 73 5.45 -10.63 5.11
N ASP A 74 6.62 -11.02 5.62
CA ASP A 74 6.73 -11.42 7.01
C ASP A 74 6.52 -10.21 7.94
N PRO A 75 6.09 -10.40 9.21
CA PRO A 75 5.74 -9.28 10.11
C PRO A 75 6.85 -8.23 10.27
N ASP A 76 8.10 -8.66 10.35
CA ASP A 76 9.27 -7.77 10.47
C ASP A 76 9.53 -6.99 9.19
N GLU A 77 9.20 -7.55 8.02
CA GLU A 77 9.32 -6.86 6.73
C GLU A 77 8.18 -5.85 6.52
N ASP A 78 6.95 -6.20 6.92
CA ASP A 78 5.79 -5.30 6.84
C ASP A 78 5.96 -4.07 7.74
N ALA A 79 6.47 -4.27 8.96
CA ALA A 79 6.75 -3.18 9.89
C ALA A 79 7.76 -2.15 9.34
N ARG A 80 8.75 -2.61 8.58
CA ARG A 80 9.78 -1.77 7.94
C ARG A 80 9.35 -1.21 6.59
N ALA A 81 8.24 -1.69 6.01
CA ALA A 81 7.80 -1.27 4.68
C ALA A 81 7.35 0.20 4.62
N ASP A 82 6.95 0.76 5.77
CA ASP A 82 6.55 2.16 5.93
C ASP A 82 7.72 3.12 6.18
N ASP A 83 8.89 2.60 6.56
CA ASP A 83 10.02 3.45 6.82
C ASP A 83 10.48 4.11 5.51
N PRO A 84 10.70 5.44 5.49
CA PRO A 84 11.36 6.05 4.35
C PRO A 84 12.69 5.31 4.14
N PRO A 85 13.12 5.09 2.88
CA PRO A 85 14.39 4.43 2.64
C PRO A 85 15.45 5.15 3.47
N GLU A 86 16.14 4.41 4.36
CA GLU A 86 17.33 4.93 5.02
C GLU A 86 18.28 5.31 3.91
N ASP A 87 18.35 6.61 3.62
CA ASP A 87 19.21 7.15 2.59
C ASP A 87 20.65 6.83 3.06
N PRO A 88 21.42 5.95 2.39
CA PRO A 88 22.76 5.60 2.84
C PRO A 88 23.72 6.81 2.84
N GLY A 89 23.28 7.94 2.28
CA GLY A 89 24.02 9.19 2.16
C GLY A 89 23.68 10.29 3.17
N GLN A 90 22.71 10.12 4.08
CA GLN A 90 22.30 11.22 4.99
C GLN A 90 23.21 11.35 6.23
N LYS A 91 24.51 11.53 5.98
CA LYS A 91 25.45 12.17 6.91
C LYS A 91 26.15 13.34 6.23
N GLU A 92 25.40 14.17 5.49
CA GLU A 92 25.94 15.47 5.12
C GLU A 92 25.89 16.40 6.33
N ARG A 93 26.99 16.38 7.10
CA ARG A 93 27.26 17.34 8.17
C ARG A 93 27.39 18.72 7.55
N VAL A 94 26.29 19.47 7.50
CA VAL A 94 26.35 20.90 7.21
C VAL A 94 27.10 21.57 8.36
N ARG A 95 28.38 21.90 8.15
CA ARG A 95 29.10 22.86 9.01
C ARG A 95 28.57 24.24 8.68
N ALA A 96 27.93 24.89 9.66
CA ALA A 96 27.66 26.32 9.59
C ALA A 96 29.00 27.07 9.50
N ILE A 97 29.23 27.76 8.39
CA ILE A 97 30.31 28.75 8.27
C ILE A 97 29.72 30.11 8.66
N GLY A 98 30.12 30.61 9.82
CA GLY A 98 30.24 32.04 10.09
C GLY A 98 29.08 32.74 10.81
N ARG A 99 29.33 33.15 12.06
CA ARG A 99 29.43 34.57 12.41
C ARG A 99 30.40 34.77 13.56
#